data_AF-A0A7X7KZD8-F1
#
_entry.id   AF-A0A7X7KZD8-F1
#
_cell.length_a   1.000
_cell.length_b   1.000
_cell.length_c   1.000
_cell.angle_alpha   90.00
_cell.angle_beta   90.00
_cell.angle_gamma   90.00
#
_symmetry.space_group_name_H-M   'P 1'
#
loop_
_entity.id
_entity.type
_entity.pdbx_description
1 polymer ?
#
loop_
_entity_poly.entity_id
_entity_poly.type
_entity_poly.pdbx_seq_one_letter_code
_entity_poly.pdbx_strand_id
1 'polypeptide(L)'
;MTLSERCRAWLTLARPPNLPTVPGDPLAGLCLAGAFDPWKGLWTGLAALGLYLTGLLLNDVADRAIDARERPDRPIPSGQVAVRAATLAGALAALAGLLAAAQAGVYTLAAGGLVLMLVLTYTFATRRG
;
A
#
# COMPACT_ATOMS: atom_id res chain seq x y z
N MET A 1 12.99 -12.48 19.12
CA MET A 1 12.10 -12.52 17.95
C MET A 1 12.80 -13.29 16.84
N THR A 2 12.27 -14.47 16.49
CA THR A 2 12.81 -15.34 15.45
C THR A 2 12.55 -14.74 14.06
N LEU A 3 13.26 -15.21 13.03
CA LEU A 3 13.06 -14.75 11.65
C LEU A 3 11.62 -15.05 11.16
N SER A 4 11.06 -16.19 11.61
CA SER A 4 9.67 -16.59 11.35
C SER A 4 8.66 -15.61 11.93
N GLU A 5 8.86 -15.16 13.17
CA GLU A 5 8.01 -14.15 13.81
C GLU A 5 8.07 -12.80 13.08
N ARG A 6 9.25 -12.41 12.59
CA ARG A 6 9.41 -11.18 11.78
C ARG A 6 8.64 -11.26 10.48
N CYS A 7 8.78 -12.37 9.75
CA CYS A 7 8.04 -12.58 8.51
C CYS A 7 6.53 -12.55 8.76
N ARG A 8 6.05 -13.23 9.80
CA ARG A 8 4.62 -13.23 10.16
C ARG A 8 4.11 -11.82 10.45
N ALA A 9 4.84 -11.02 11.23
CA ALA A 9 4.44 -9.67 11.56
C ALA A 9 4.30 -8.78 10.31
N TRP A 10 5.25 -8.87 9.37
CA TRP A 10 5.18 -8.15 8.10
C TRP A 10 4.05 -8.65 7.19
N LEU A 11 3.81 -9.96 7.13
CA LEU A 11 2.68 -10.52 6.39
C LEU A 11 1.34 -10.08 7.00
N THR A 12 1.23 -9.96 8.32
CA THR A 12 0.03 -9.42 8.95
C THR A 12 -0.24 -7.98 8.51
N LEU A 13 0.79 -7.14 8.41
CA LEU A 13 0.67 -5.76 7.92
C LEU A 13 0.31 -5.70 6.43
N ALA A 14 0.94 -6.55 5.60
CA ALA A 14 0.76 -6.54 4.15
C ALA A 14 -0.62 -7.09 3.69
N ARG A 15 -1.36 -7.73 4.59
CA ARG A 15 -2.66 -8.40 4.31
C ARG A 15 -2.66 -9.17 2.97
N PRO A 16 -1.78 -10.19 2.80
CA PRO A 16 -1.59 -10.92 1.54
C PRO A 16 -2.86 -11.38 0.84
N PRO A 17 -3.91 -11.84 1.55
CA PRO A 17 -5.14 -12.27 0.89
C PRO A 17 -5.82 -11.17 0.04
N ASN A 18 -5.58 -9.89 0.34
CA ASN A 18 -6.15 -8.78 -0.40
C ASN A 18 -5.31 -8.37 -1.61
N LEU A 19 -4.05 -8.78 -1.70
CA LEU A 19 -3.15 -8.34 -2.78
C LEU A 19 -3.60 -8.82 -4.18
N PRO A 20 -4.11 -10.05 -4.38
CA PRO A 20 -4.54 -10.51 -5.70
C PRO A 20 -5.72 -9.74 -6.29
N THR A 21 -6.56 -9.11 -5.46
CA THR A 21 -7.75 -8.38 -5.95
C THR A 21 -7.42 -6.96 -6.41
N VAL A 22 -6.40 -6.34 -5.82
CA VAL A 22 -5.99 -4.94 -6.08
C VAL A 22 -5.68 -4.64 -7.56
N PRO A 23 -4.90 -5.45 -8.30
CA PRO A 23 -4.64 -5.15 -9.70
C PRO A 23 -5.85 -5.42 -10.61
N GLY A 24 -6.88 -6.14 -10.14
CA GLY A 24 -8.04 -6.53 -10.95
C GLY A 24 -8.77 -5.32 -11.55
N ASP A 25 -9.08 -4.32 -10.72
CA ASP A 25 -9.82 -3.13 -11.13
C ASP A 25 -9.10 -2.30 -12.21
N PRO A 26 -7.82 -1.89 -12.03
CA PRO A 26 -7.14 -1.11 -13.06
C PRO A 26 -6.81 -1.93 -14.31
N LEU A 27 -6.58 -3.24 -14.20
CA LEU A 27 -6.42 -4.11 -15.38
C LEU A 27 -7.73 -4.23 -16.18
N ALA A 28 -8.87 -4.39 -15.50
CA ALA A 28 -10.18 -4.37 -16.13
C ALA A 28 -10.43 -3.04 -16.84
N GLY A 29 -10.05 -1.91 -16.21
CA GLY A 29 -10.11 -0.58 -16.82
C GLY A 29 -9.30 -0.47 -18.11
N LEU A 30 -8.06 -0.99 -18.14
CA LEU A 30 -7.24 -1.03 -19.35
C LEU A 30 -7.88 -1.85 -20.47
N CYS A 31 -8.44 -3.01 -20.14
CA CYS A 31 -9.14 -3.88 -21.10
C CYS A 31 -10.38 -3.19 -21.69
N LEU A 32 -11.21 -2.60 -20.83
CA LEU A 32 -12.44 -1.91 -21.24
C LEU A 32 -12.16 -0.65 -22.08
N ALA A 33 -11.05 0.04 -21.82
CA ALA A 33 -10.61 1.20 -22.59
C ALA A 33 -9.99 0.82 -23.96
N GLY A 34 -9.84 -0.47 -24.27
CA GLY A 34 -9.15 -0.94 -25.48
C GLY A 34 -7.66 -0.58 -25.50
N ALA A 35 -7.08 -0.25 -24.35
CA ALA A 35 -5.70 0.23 -24.20
C ALA A 35 -4.76 -0.84 -23.61
N PHE A 36 -5.24 -2.08 -23.48
CA PHE A 36 -4.47 -3.16 -22.89
C PHE A 36 -3.29 -3.55 -23.76
N ASP A 37 -2.12 -3.50 -23.15
CA ASP A 37 -0.86 -4.01 -23.65
C ASP A 37 -0.18 -4.73 -22.47
N PRO A 38 0.48 -5.88 -22.68
CA PRO A 38 1.08 -6.66 -21.58
C PRO A 38 2.06 -5.87 -20.71
N TRP A 39 2.85 -4.97 -21.31
CA TRP A 39 3.80 -4.14 -20.58
C TRP A 39 3.07 -3.12 -19.70
N LYS A 40 2.10 -2.39 -20.27
CA LYS A 40 1.25 -1.45 -19.51
C LYS A 40 0.46 -2.16 -18.41
N GLY A 41 -0.07 -3.35 -18.68
CA GLY A 41 -0.80 -4.16 -17.71
C GLY A 41 0.07 -4.54 -16.52
N LEU A 42 1.27 -5.08 -16.77
CA LEU A 42 2.23 -5.45 -15.72
C LEU A 42 2.55 -4.26 -14.81
N TRP A 43 2.96 -3.13 -15.40
CA TRP A 43 3.36 -1.96 -14.63
C TRP A 43 2.19 -1.28 -13.90
N THR A 44 1.00 -1.29 -14.50
CA THR A 44 -0.21 -0.79 -13.84
C THR A 44 -0.59 -1.66 -12.63
N GLY A 45 -0.47 -2.99 -12.75
CA GLY A 45 -0.70 -3.91 -11.64
C GLY A 45 0.31 -3.70 -10.51
N LEU A 46 1.60 -3.54 -10.83
CA LEU A 46 2.65 -3.25 -9.86
C LEU A 46 2.44 -1.89 -9.18
N ALA A 47 2.03 -0.87 -9.94
CA ALA A 47 1.69 0.45 -9.39
C ALA A 47 0.55 0.35 -8.37
N ALA A 48 -0.53 -0.36 -8.70
CA ALA A 48 -1.67 -0.56 -7.82
C ALA A 48 -1.27 -1.27 -6.52
N LEU A 49 -0.46 -2.34 -6.61
CA LEU A 49 0.05 -3.06 -5.45
C LEU A 49 0.93 -2.18 -4.55
N GLY A 50 1.84 -1.38 -5.12
CA GLY A 50 2.71 -0.48 -4.36
C GLY A 50 1.93 0.61 -3.62
N LEU A 51 0.95 1.22 -4.29
CA LEU A 51 0.09 2.24 -3.69
C LEU A 51 -0.84 1.65 -2.62
N TYR A 52 -1.32 0.43 -2.81
CA TYR A 52 -2.12 -0.27 -1.80
C TYR A 52 -1.30 -0.62 -0.55
N LEU A 53 -0.08 -1.14 -0.72
CA LEU A 53 0.84 -1.41 0.39
C LEU A 53 1.22 -0.14 1.15
N THR A 54 1.39 0.98 0.44
CA THR A 54 1.58 2.30 1.06
C THR A 54 0.42 2.64 1.99
N GLY A 55 -0.81 2.50 1.49
CA GLY A 55 -2.02 2.75 2.27
C GLY A 55 -2.07 1.88 3.51
N LEU A 56 -1.85 0.57 3.39
CA LEU A 56 -1.87 -0.35 4.54
C LEU A 56 -0.84 0.04 5.61
N LEU A 57 0.42 0.24 5.22
CA LEU A 57 1.50 0.51 6.16
C LEU A 57 1.36 1.87 6.85
N LEU A 58 1.04 2.92 6.08
CA LEU A 58 0.88 4.26 6.64
C LEU A 58 -0.41 4.39 7.47
N ASN A 59 -1.47 3.66 7.10
CA ASN A 59 -2.69 3.59 7.89
C ASN A 59 -2.43 2.96 9.26
N ASP A 60 -1.74 1.81 9.31
CA ASP A 60 -1.41 1.16 10.57
C ASP A 60 -0.44 2.01 11.44
N VAL A 61 0.45 2.81 10.81
CA VAL A 61 1.29 3.79 11.52
C VAL A 61 0.45 4.92 12.14
N ALA A 62 -0.49 5.49 11.38
CA ALA A 62 -1.38 6.54 11.87
C ALA A 62 -2.28 6.04 13.00
N ASP A 63 -2.78 4.81 12.91
CA ASP A 63 -3.67 4.18 13.88
C ASP A 63 -2.97 3.66 15.13
N ARG A 64 -1.63 3.76 15.24
CA ARG A 64 -0.85 3.13 16.31
C ARG A 64 -1.36 3.42 17.73
N ALA A 65 -1.88 4.61 17.98
CA ALA A 65 -2.32 5.03 19.32
C ALA A 65 -3.68 4.42 19.69
N ILE A 66 -4.57 4.29 18.70
CA ILE A 66 -5.87 3.66 18.82
C ILE A 66 -5.68 2.16 18.94
N ASP A 67 -4.86 1.59 18.06
CA ASP A 67 -4.48 0.18 18.07
C ASP A 67 -3.81 -0.23 19.38
N ALA A 68 -2.99 0.63 19.99
CA ALA A 68 -2.41 0.33 21.30
C ALA A 68 -3.46 0.20 22.42
N ARG A 69 -4.62 0.85 22.30
CA ARG A 69 -5.72 0.79 23.27
C ARG A 69 -6.68 -0.37 22.99
N GLU A 70 -7.05 -0.53 21.72
CA GLU A 70 -8.11 -1.48 21.33
C GLU A 70 -7.56 -2.87 20.96
N ARG A 71 -6.34 -2.94 20.42
CA ARG A 71 -5.74 -4.13 19.81
C ARG A 71 -4.22 -4.18 20.06
N PRO A 72 -3.78 -4.25 21.33
CA PRO A 72 -2.37 -4.09 21.69
C PRO A 72 -1.44 -5.14 21.04
N ASP A 73 -1.98 -6.31 20.67
CA ASP A 73 -1.24 -7.38 20.01
C ASP A 73 -0.86 -7.08 18.55
N ARG A 74 -1.36 -5.99 17.96
CA ARG A 74 -1.01 -5.62 16.58
C ARG A 74 0.50 -5.40 16.40
N PRO A 75 1.08 -5.66 15.21
CA PRO A 75 2.53 -5.67 15.02
C PRO A 75 3.25 -4.38 15.41
N ILE A 76 2.65 -3.21 15.14
CA ILE A 76 3.25 -1.91 15.47
C ILE A 76 3.16 -1.58 16.97
N PRO A 77 1.98 -1.57 17.63
CA PRO A 77 1.90 -1.25 19.05
C PRO A 77 2.58 -2.28 19.96
N SER A 78 2.57 -3.56 19.60
CA SER A 78 3.30 -4.62 20.33
C SER A 78 4.82 -4.56 20.16
N GLY A 79 5.34 -3.68 19.29
CA GLY A 79 6.77 -3.53 19.03
C GLY A 79 7.39 -4.60 18.14
N GLN A 80 6.61 -5.53 17.59
CA GLN A 80 7.08 -6.52 16.61
C GLN A 80 7.60 -5.87 15.33
N VAL A 81 7.03 -4.71 14.94
CA VAL A 81 7.51 -3.87 13.84
C VAL A 81 7.67 -2.45 14.34
N ALA A 82 8.88 -1.89 14.20
CA ALA A 82 9.15 -0.51 14.59
C ALA A 82 8.36 0.47 13.71
N VAL A 83 7.77 1.51 14.32
CA VAL A 83 7.03 2.57 13.62
C VAL A 83 7.85 3.18 12.47
N ARG A 84 9.14 3.44 12.72
CA ARG A 84 10.07 3.97 11.71
C ARG A 84 10.24 3.02 10.53
N ALA A 85 10.30 1.71 10.78
CA ALA A 85 10.44 0.71 9.73
C ALA A 85 9.16 0.62 8.88
N ALA A 86 7.98 0.61 9.51
CA ALA A 86 6.70 0.63 8.79
C ALA A 86 6.52 1.90 7.96
N THR A 87 6.91 3.06 8.51
CA THR A 87 6.84 4.35 7.80
C THR A 87 7.76 4.35 6.57
N LEU A 88 9.01 3.90 6.73
CA LEU A 88 9.96 3.81 5.62
C LEU A 88 9.49 2.81 4.56
N ALA A 89 8.99 1.65 4.96
CA ALA A 89 8.43 0.66 4.04
C ALA A 89 7.23 1.22 3.25
N GLY A 90 6.34 1.97 3.91
CA GLY A 90 5.24 2.66 3.23
C GLY A 90 5.73 3.71 2.23
N ALA A 91 6.73 4.52 2.58
CA ALA A 91 7.30 5.51 1.67
C ALA A 91 8.01 4.86 0.46
N LEU A 92 8.74 3.76 0.68
CA LEU A 92 9.39 3.00 -0.39
C LEU A 92 8.36 2.33 -1.31
N ALA A 93 7.27 1.80 -0.75
CA ALA A 93 6.16 1.26 -1.54
C ALA A 93 5.49 2.34 -2.40
N ALA A 94 5.36 3.56 -1.89
CA ALA A 94 4.80 4.69 -2.62
C ALA A 94 5.70 5.07 -3.80
N LEU A 95 7.00 5.19 -3.54
CA LEU A 95 7.99 5.48 -4.57
C LEU A 95 8.01 4.39 -5.64
N ALA A 96 8.06 3.11 -5.25
CA ALA A 96 8.03 2.00 -6.18
C ALA A 96 6.74 1.97 -7.01
N GLY A 97 5.59 2.25 -6.38
CA GLY A 97 4.30 2.35 -7.06
C GLY A 97 4.26 3.47 -8.10
N LEU A 98 4.79 4.66 -7.78
CA LEU A 98 4.88 5.78 -8.72
C LEU A 98 5.87 5.52 -9.86
N LEU A 99 7.02 4.90 -9.56
CA LEU A 99 7.98 4.49 -10.60
C LEU A 99 7.35 3.46 -11.55
N ALA A 100 6.63 2.47 -11.03
CA ALA A 100 5.87 1.54 -11.85
C ALA A 100 4.80 2.25 -12.69
N ALA A 101 4.06 3.20 -12.10
CA ALA A 101 3.06 3.98 -12.82
C ALA A 101 3.67 4.78 -13.98
N ALA A 102 4.87 5.34 -13.78
CA ALA A 102 5.62 6.03 -14.83
C ALA A 102 5.96 5.10 -16.02
N GLN A 103 6.30 3.83 -15.76
CA GLN A 103 6.56 2.84 -16.81
C GLN A 103 5.31 2.44 -17.61
N ALA A 104 4.13 2.53 -17.00
CA ALA A 104 2.85 2.30 -17.67
C ALA A 104 2.41 3.51 -18.53
N GLY A 105 2.86 4.72 -18.19
CA GLY A 105 2.67 5.94 -18.96
C GLY A 105 2.13 7.12 -18.14
N VAL A 106 2.08 8.30 -18.77
CA VAL A 106 1.74 9.57 -18.10
C VAL A 106 0.37 9.57 -17.43
N TYR A 107 -0.64 8.95 -18.07
CA TYR A 107 -1.99 8.87 -17.50
C TYR A 107 -2.05 7.98 -16.26
N THR A 108 -1.34 6.84 -16.28
CA THR A 108 -1.23 5.95 -15.11
C THR A 108 -0.46 6.63 -13.99
N LEU A 109 0.61 7.38 -14.31
CA LEU A 109 1.34 8.17 -13.31
C LEU A 109 0.46 9.25 -12.68
N ALA A 110 -0.31 10.00 -13.48
CA ALA A 110 -1.21 11.02 -12.97
C ALA A 110 -2.30 10.41 -12.06
N ALA A 111 -2.91 9.30 -12.48
CA ALA A 111 -3.88 8.57 -11.69
C ALA A 111 -3.26 8.02 -10.39
N GLY A 112 -2.06 7.42 -10.46
CA GLY A 112 -1.32 6.93 -9.31
C GLY A 112 -0.95 8.03 -8.32
N GLY A 113 -0.55 9.20 -8.81
CA GLY A 113 -0.29 10.38 -7.99
C GLY A 113 -1.55 10.90 -7.28
N LEU A 114 -2.69 10.94 -7.99
CA LEU A 114 -3.98 11.28 -7.39
C LEU A 114 -4.38 10.26 -6.31
N VAL A 115 -4.26 8.96 -6.60
CA VAL A 115 -4.55 7.90 -5.62
C VAL A 115 -3.66 8.03 -4.39
N LEU A 116 -2.35 8.27 -4.56
CA LEU A 116 -1.44 8.49 -3.44
C LEU A 116 -1.86 9.70 -2.60
N MET A 117 -2.21 10.82 -3.25
CA MET A 117 -2.69 12.01 -2.57
C MET A 117 -3.97 11.73 -1.77
N LEU A 118 -4.93 10.98 -2.34
CA LEU A 118 -6.14 10.56 -1.66
C LEU A 118 -5.84 9.64 -0.46
N VAL A 119 -4.94 8.67 -0.63
CA VAL A 119 -4.49 7.77 0.44
C VAL A 119 -3.89 8.58 1.58
N LEU A 120 -2.95 9.49 1.31
CA LEU A 120 -2.31 10.31 2.34
C LEU A 120 -3.31 11.25 3.03
N THR A 121 -4.22 11.85 2.26
CA THR A 121 -5.28 12.70 2.81
C THR A 121 -6.21 11.91 3.71
N TYR A 122 -6.68 10.74 3.27
CA TYR A 122 -7.49 9.86 4.09
C TYR A 122 -6.75 9.43 5.36
N THR A 123 -5.47 9.07 5.26
CA THR A 123 -4.66 8.59 6.39
C THR A 123 -4.42 9.68 7.44
N PHE A 124 -4.15 10.92 7.04
CA PHE A 124 -3.68 11.96 7.97
C PHE A 124 -4.67 13.11 8.22
N ALA A 125 -5.61 13.36 7.30
CA ALA A 125 -6.59 14.45 7.47
C ALA A 125 -7.85 13.99 8.20
N THR A 126 -8.18 12.69 8.18
CA THR A 126 -9.32 12.19 8.96
C THR A 126 -8.92 12.08 10.43
N ARG A 127 -9.69 12.73 11.32
CA ARG A 127 -9.48 12.57 12.77
C ARG A 127 -9.85 11.15 13.16
N ARG A 128 -8.93 10.47 13.85
CA ARG A 128 -9.13 9.12 14.37
C ARG A 128 -9.07 9.23 15.90
N GLY A 129 -10.19 8.91 16.55
CA GLY A 129 -10.47 9.21 17.97
C GLY A 129 -9.73 8.30 18.95
#